data_AF-A0A3M9MD56-F1
#
_entry.id   AF-A0A3M9MD56-F1
#
_cell.length_a   1.000
_cell.length_b   1.000
_cell.length_c   1.000
_cell.angle_alpha   90.00
_cell.angle_beta   90.00
_cell.angle_gamma   90.00
#
_symmetry.space_group_name_H-M   'P 1'
#
loop_
_entity.id
_entity.type
_entity.pdbx_description
1 polymer ?
#
loop_
_entity_poly.entity_id
_entity_poly.type
_entity_poly.pdbx_seq_one_letter_code
_entity_poly.pdbx_strand_id
1 'polypeptide(L)'
;MNKVVDFMALLFNIRTANNTEGYQRGRFGWMKTLLMPFRWAVLLLVAGTVLLLLISLLTDSYFKEKNTRKKLSQLAAVIVKHEQRQRQLPSSLPEAVANSPLHRDLTLDSWGQPILYKHNPGKKTFLLLSGGKDRQLHTKDDLAQMVQIESSGE
;
A
#
# COMPACT_ATOMS: atom_id res chain seq x y z
N MET A 1 -17.63 36.37 70.65
CA MET A 1 -18.64 37.02 69.78
C MET A 1 -18.50 36.69 68.28
N ASN A 2 -17.34 36.23 67.78
CA ASN A 2 -17.12 36.07 66.33
C ASN A 2 -17.87 34.87 65.68
N LYS A 3 -18.22 33.82 66.44
CA LYS A 3 -18.91 32.63 65.88
C LYS A 3 -20.35 32.89 65.43
N VAL A 4 -21.05 33.80 66.11
CA VAL A 4 -22.44 34.17 65.74
C VAL A 4 -22.45 35.00 64.46
N VAL A 5 -21.44 35.87 64.29
CA VAL A 5 -21.27 36.69 63.09
C VAL A 5 -20.91 35.80 61.88
N ASP A 6 -20.03 34.82 62.05
CA ASP A 6 -19.73 33.85 60.97
C ASP A 6 -20.94 32.97 60.60
N PHE A 7 -21.79 32.60 61.56
CA PHE A 7 -23.03 31.84 61.29
C PHE A 7 -24.07 32.69 60.52
N MET A 8 -24.27 33.94 60.94
CA MET A 8 -25.18 34.87 60.24
C MET A 8 -24.69 35.19 58.83
N ALA A 9 -23.37 35.35 58.64
CA ALA A 9 -22.80 35.54 57.32
C ALA A 9 -23.06 34.34 56.39
N LEU A 10 -23.05 33.12 56.94
CA LEU A 10 -23.38 31.88 56.22
C LEU A 10 -24.86 31.83 55.78
N LEU A 11 -25.79 32.26 56.65
CA LEU A 11 -27.23 32.32 56.33
C LEU A 11 -27.57 33.30 55.20
N PHE A 12 -26.83 34.40 55.08
CA PHE A 12 -27.03 35.40 54.04
C PHE A 12 -26.08 35.25 52.85
N ASN A 13 -25.32 34.15 52.80
CA ASN A 13 -24.32 33.88 51.75
C ASN A 13 -23.29 35.02 51.58
N ILE A 14 -22.96 35.71 52.67
CA ILE A 14 -21.98 36.79 52.74
C ILE A 14 -20.65 36.16 53.17
N ARG A 15 -19.59 36.40 52.40
CA ARG A 15 -18.28 35.77 52.62
C ARG A 15 -17.47 36.55 53.67
N THR A 16 -17.15 35.92 54.81
CA THR A 16 -16.24 36.49 55.83
C THR A 16 -14.81 35.98 55.65
N ALA A 17 -13.82 36.76 56.09
CA ALA A 17 -12.40 36.43 55.97
C ALA A 17 -11.98 35.16 56.75
N ASN A 18 -12.78 34.73 57.73
CA ASN A 18 -12.49 33.58 58.60
C ASN A 18 -13.08 32.25 58.09
N ASN A 19 -13.85 32.26 57.00
CA ASN A 19 -14.58 31.10 56.50
C ASN A 19 -14.07 30.63 55.12
N THR A 20 -12.75 30.45 55.02
CA THR A 20 -12.08 29.94 53.81
C THR A 20 -11.73 28.45 53.87
N GLU A 21 -12.12 27.76 54.94
CA GLU A 21 -11.86 26.31 55.13
C GLU A 21 -12.86 25.45 54.34
N GLY A 22 -12.72 25.52 53.02
CA GLY A 22 -13.41 24.63 52.09
C GLY A 22 -12.82 24.70 50.68
N TYR A 23 -11.65 25.33 50.52
CA TYR A 23 -10.96 25.43 49.24
C TYR A 23 -10.46 24.05 48.80
N GLN A 24 -11.31 23.41 47.99
CA GLN A 24 -11.08 22.25 47.14
C GLN A 24 -9.68 21.62 47.20
N ARG A 25 -9.55 20.57 48.00
CA ARG A 25 -8.52 19.55 47.78
C ARG A 25 -8.81 18.80 46.48
N GLY A 26 -8.26 19.33 45.39
CA GLY A 26 -7.76 18.59 44.22
C GLY A 26 -8.72 17.61 43.52
N ARG A 27 -9.81 18.10 42.93
CA ARG A 27 -10.66 17.33 41.96
C ARG A 27 -9.92 16.85 40.71
N PHE A 28 -8.60 17.07 40.59
CA PHE A 28 -7.77 16.74 39.42
C PHE A 28 -6.76 15.59 39.65
N GLY A 29 -6.71 14.96 40.84
CA GLY A 29 -5.78 13.86 41.11
C GLY A 29 -6.08 12.58 40.31
N TRP A 30 -7.36 12.17 40.27
CA TRP A 30 -7.82 10.98 39.53
C TRP A 30 -7.60 11.08 38.02
N MET A 31 -7.59 12.30 37.47
CA MET A 31 -7.30 12.56 36.06
C MET A 31 -5.87 12.15 35.68
N LYS A 32 -4.90 12.29 36.59
CA LYS A 32 -3.52 11.85 36.36
C LYS A 32 -3.40 10.32 36.33
N THR A 33 -4.19 9.62 37.13
CA THR A 33 -4.26 8.16 37.15
C THR A 33 -4.85 7.62 35.84
N LEU A 34 -5.81 8.32 35.23
CA LEU A 34 -6.38 7.96 33.92
C LEU A 34 -5.46 8.29 32.73
N LEU A 35 -4.60 9.30 32.85
CA LEU A 35 -3.64 9.66 31.80
C LEU A 35 -2.61 8.55 31.54
N MET A 36 -2.27 7.76 32.55
CA MET A 36 -1.27 6.68 32.42
C MET A 36 -1.72 5.56 31.47
N PRO A 37 -2.87 4.88 31.66
CA PRO A 37 -3.35 3.88 30.71
C PRO A 37 -3.73 4.50 29.35
N PHE A 38 -4.20 5.75 29.33
CA PHE A 38 -4.52 6.44 28.08
C PHE A 38 -3.27 6.65 27.20
N ARG A 39 -2.14 7.04 27.78
CA ARG A 39 -0.87 7.18 27.05
C ARG A 39 -0.42 5.85 26.44
N TRP A 40 -0.55 4.75 27.18
CA TRP A 40 -0.24 3.41 26.67
C TRP A 40 -1.18 3.00 25.54
N ALA A 41 -2.49 3.28 25.68
CA ALA A 41 -3.47 3.00 24.63
C ALA A 41 -3.16 3.77 23.34
N VAL A 42 -2.79 5.05 23.43
CA VAL A 42 -2.38 5.86 22.27
C VAL A 42 -1.10 5.31 21.64
N LEU A 43 -0.09 4.94 22.43
CA LEU A 43 1.14 4.33 21.90
C LEU A 43 0.88 3.01 21.18
N LEU A 44 0.01 2.15 21.74
CA LEU A 44 -0.38 0.89 21.11
C LEU A 44 -1.15 1.13 19.81
N LEU A 45 -2.03 2.12 19.78
CA LEU A 45 -2.77 2.50 18.59
C LEU A 45 -1.81 2.97 17.49
N VAL A 46 -0.89 3.89 17.81
CA VAL A 46 0.12 4.38 16.86
C VAL A 46 0.99 3.22 16.37
N ALA A 47 1.51 2.39 17.27
CA ALA A 47 2.32 1.23 16.89
C ALA A 47 1.54 0.25 15.99
N GLY A 48 0.27 -0.02 16.31
CA GLY A 48 -0.62 -0.86 15.51
C GLY A 48 -0.86 -0.28 14.11
N THR A 49 -1.11 1.01 14.00
CA THR A 49 -1.28 1.67 12.69
C THR A 49 -0.01 1.62 11.85
N VAL A 50 1.17 1.84 12.44
CA VAL A 50 2.45 1.72 11.73
C VAL A 50 2.68 0.29 11.27
N LEU A 51 2.40 -0.70 12.10
CA LEU A 51 2.53 -2.11 11.75
C LEU A 51 1.59 -2.48 10.59
N LEU A 52 0.34 -2.04 10.62
CA LEU A 52 -0.62 -2.28 9.53
C LEU A 52 -0.17 -1.62 8.22
N LEU A 53 0.36 -0.40 8.27
CA LEU A 53 0.90 0.28 7.09
C LEU A 53 2.08 -0.49 6.49
N LEU A 54 3.00 -0.98 7.33
CA LEU A 54 4.13 -1.78 6.86
C LEU A 54 3.66 -3.07 6.17
N ILE A 55 2.74 -3.81 6.79
CA ILE A 55 2.16 -5.03 6.20
C ILE A 55 1.48 -4.71 4.87
N SER A 56 0.71 -3.63 4.80
CA SER A 56 0.03 -3.20 3.56
C SER A 56 1.02 -2.91 2.42
N LEU A 57 2.12 -2.21 2.71
CA LEU A 57 3.12 -1.86 1.70
C LEU A 57 3.87 -3.11 1.18
N LEU A 58 4.22 -4.04 2.07
CA LEU A 58 4.87 -5.30 1.67
C LEU A 58 3.93 -6.16 0.80
N THR A 59 2.67 -6.25 1.22
CA THR A 59 1.66 -7.06 0.57
C THR A 59 1.35 -6.55 -0.84
N ASP A 60 1.21 -5.24 -1.00
CA ASP A 60 0.98 -4.60 -2.31
C ASP A 60 2.13 -4.88 -3.30
N SER A 61 3.39 -4.76 -2.84
CA SER A 61 4.55 -5.07 -3.68
C SER A 61 4.58 -6.53 -4.13
N TYR A 62 4.30 -7.46 -3.22
CA TYR A 62 4.29 -8.90 -3.52
C TYR A 62 3.18 -9.27 -4.52
N PHE A 63 1.97 -8.75 -4.32
CA PHE A 63 0.86 -9.00 -5.23
C PHE A 63 1.11 -8.39 -6.61
N LYS A 64 1.71 -7.20 -6.69
CA LYS A 64 2.10 -6.58 -7.97
C LYS A 64 3.10 -7.43 -8.73
N GLU A 65 4.12 -7.99 -8.08
CA GLU A 65 5.09 -8.87 -8.74
C GLU A 65 4.42 -10.12 -9.31
N LYS A 66 3.60 -10.79 -8.50
CA LYS A 66 2.84 -11.97 -8.91
C LYS A 66 1.90 -11.68 -10.08
N ASN A 67 1.21 -10.54 -10.04
CA ASN A 67 0.32 -10.09 -11.11
C ASN A 67 1.10 -9.77 -12.39
N THR A 68 2.28 -9.14 -12.29
CA THR A 68 3.13 -8.85 -13.44
C THR A 68 3.63 -10.13 -14.10
N ARG A 69 4.09 -11.13 -13.33
CA ARG A 69 4.45 -12.46 -13.87
C ARG A 69 3.27 -13.12 -14.61
N LYS A 70 2.07 -13.02 -14.04
CA LYS A 70 0.84 -13.52 -14.69
C LYS A 70 0.56 -12.77 -16.00
N LYS A 71 0.66 -11.44 -16.01
CA LYS A 71 0.49 -10.62 -17.22
C LYS A 71 1.51 -10.99 -18.30
N LEU A 72 2.79 -11.15 -17.94
CA LEU A 72 3.85 -11.59 -18.87
C LEU A 72 3.51 -12.95 -19.50
N SER A 73 3.02 -13.90 -18.69
CA SER A 73 2.63 -15.22 -19.21
C SER A 73 1.42 -15.16 -20.16
N GLN A 74 0.44 -14.31 -19.85
CA GLN A 74 -0.72 -14.10 -20.73
C GLN A 74 -0.31 -13.41 -22.03
N LEU A 75 0.55 -12.40 -21.94
CA LEU A 75 1.07 -11.69 -23.11
C LEU A 75 1.90 -12.62 -23.99
N ALA A 76 2.73 -13.48 -23.41
CA ALA A 76 3.44 -14.53 -24.13
C ALA A 76 2.47 -15.46 -24.88
N ALA A 77 1.38 -15.90 -24.25
CA ALA A 77 0.37 -16.72 -24.90
C ALA A 77 -0.32 -15.99 -26.07
N VAL A 78 -0.58 -14.69 -25.94
CA VAL A 78 -1.14 -13.86 -27.02
C VAL A 78 -0.16 -13.77 -28.20
N ILE A 79 1.13 -13.55 -27.92
CA ILE A 79 2.19 -13.49 -28.96
C ILE A 79 2.34 -14.84 -29.67
N VAL A 80 2.33 -15.95 -28.93
CA VAL A 80 2.37 -17.30 -29.52
C VAL A 80 1.15 -17.56 -30.41
N LYS A 81 -0.05 -17.18 -29.95
CA LYS A 81 -1.27 -17.30 -30.75
C LYS A 81 -1.25 -16.42 -32.00
N HIS A 82 -0.60 -15.26 -31.93
CA HIS A 82 -0.37 -14.41 -33.09
C HIS A 82 0.56 -15.08 -34.10
N GLU A 83 1.69 -15.64 -33.65
CA GLU A 83 2.62 -16.38 -34.51
C GLU A 83 1.94 -17.59 -35.17
N GLN A 84 1.12 -18.35 -34.45
CA GLN A 84 0.36 -19.46 -35.03
C GLN A 84 -0.59 -19.03 -36.16
N ARG A 85 -1.16 -17.81 -36.09
CA ARG A 85 -2.09 -17.30 -37.10
C ARG A 85 -1.39 -16.70 -38.31
N GLN A 86 -0.33 -15.92 -38.08
CA GLN A 86 0.36 -15.17 -39.12
C GLN A 86 1.67 -15.82 -39.59
N ARG A 87 2.07 -16.93 -38.95
CA ARG A 87 3.37 -17.62 -39.12
C ARG A 87 4.59 -16.72 -38.91
N GLN A 88 4.40 -15.58 -38.27
CA GLN A 88 5.41 -14.56 -38.02
C GLN A 88 5.24 -13.97 -36.62
N LEU A 89 6.37 -13.69 -35.96
CA LEU A 89 6.38 -12.94 -34.71
C LEU A 89 5.96 -11.49 -34.97
N PRO A 90 5.15 -10.88 -34.10
CA PRO A 90 4.78 -9.48 -34.23
C PRO A 90 6.03 -8.59 -34.12
N SER A 91 6.10 -7.52 -34.91
CA SER A 91 7.21 -6.56 -34.84
C SER A 91 7.19 -5.74 -33.55
N SER A 92 5.99 -5.55 -32.98
CA SER A 92 5.74 -4.74 -31.79
C SER A 92 4.63 -5.32 -30.91
N LEU A 93 4.61 -4.99 -29.60
CA LEU A 93 3.52 -5.41 -28.71
C LEU A 93 2.12 -4.93 -29.15
N PRO A 94 1.94 -3.69 -29.62
CA PRO A 94 0.63 -3.23 -30.09
C PRO A 94 0.09 -4.05 -31.26
N GLU A 95 0.98 -4.56 -32.12
CA GLU A 95 0.61 -5.46 -33.23
C GLU A 95 0.11 -6.81 -32.70
N ALA A 96 0.82 -7.40 -31.73
CA ALA A 96 0.40 -8.65 -31.07
C ALA A 96 -0.97 -8.54 -30.39
N VAL A 97 -1.26 -7.38 -29.82
CA VAL A 97 -2.47 -7.07 -29.04
C VAL A 97 -3.64 -6.64 -29.93
N ALA A 98 -3.39 -6.40 -31.23
CA ALA A 98 -4.37 -6.20 -32.30
C ALA A 98 -5.67 -5.50 -31.85
N ASN A 99 -5.54 -4.26 -31.36
CA ASN A 99 -6.64 -3.40 -30.92
C ASN A 99 -7.67 -4.00 -29.94
N SER A 100 -7.39 -5.15 -29.33
CA SER A 100 -8.29 -5.82 -28.40
C SER A 100 -8.27 -5.08 -27.05
N PRO A 101 -9.39 -4.48 -26.60
CA PRO A 101 -9.44 -3.77 -25.32
C PRO A 101 -9.01 -4.68 -24.15
N LEU A 102 -9.33 -5.97 -24.24
CA LEU A 102 -9.01 -7.00 -23.25
C LEU A 102 -7.50 -7.25 -23.08
N HIS A 103 -6.70 -6.89 -24.08
CA HIS A 103 -5.26 -7.15 -24.10
C HIS A 103 -4.42 -5.87 -23.97
N ARG A 104 -5.04 -4.67 -24.02
CA ARG A 104 -4.32 -3.39 -23.83
C ARG A 104 -3.67 -3.30 -22.46
N ASP A 105 -4.37 -3.75 -21.41
CA ASP A 105 -3.87 -3.74 -20.03
C ASP A 105 -2.70 -4.70 -19.78
N LEU A 106 -2.44 -5.61 -20.73
CA LEU A 106 -1.29 -6.53 -20.69
C LEU A 106 0.00 -5.88 -21.20
N THR A 107 -0.07 -4.73 -21.88
CA THR A 107 1.13 -4.00 -22.35
C THR A 107 1.84 -3.26 -21.21
N LEU A 108 1.15 -3.07 -20.08
CA LEU A 108 1.67 -2.44 -18.88
C LEU A 108 1.80 -3.48 -17.76
N ASP A 109 2.85 -3.36 -16.96
CA ASP A 109 3.00 -4.16 -15.74
C ASP A 109 2.05 -3.70 -14.61
N SER A 110 2.17 -4.30 -13.43
CA SER A 110 1.32 -3.95 -12.27
C SER A 110 1.76 -2.66 -11.57
N TRP A 111 2.88 -2.06 -11.98
CA TRP A 111 3.38 -0.77 -11.51
C TRP A 111 3.11 0.36 -12.51
N GLY A 112 2.44 0.05 -13.63
CA GLY A 112 2.05 1.01 -14.67
C GLY A 112 3.16 1.31 -15.68
N GLN A 113 4.24 0.54 -15.70
CA GLN A 113 5.32 0.70 -16.67
C GLN A 113 5.09 -0.15 -17.93
N PRO A 114 5.48 0.34 -19.11
CA PRO A 114 5.40 -0.44 -20.34
C PRO A 114 6.35 -1.63 -20.29
N ILE A 115 5.84 -2.79 -20.69
CA ILE A 115 6.64 -4.00 -20.86
C ILE A 115 7.44 -3.86 -22.15
N LEU A 116 8.75 -4.10 -22.06
CA LEU A 116 9.61 -4.15 -23.24
C LEU A 116 9.52 -5.50 -23.91
N TYR A 117 9.41 -5.48 -25.24
CA TYR A 117 9.42 -6.65 -26.09
C TYR A 117 10.61 -6.60 -27.03
N LYS A 118 11.40 -7.67 -27.03
CA LYS A 118 12.48 -7.88 -27.98
C LYS A 118 12.28 -9.25 -28.63
N HIS A 119 12.22 -9.29 -29.94
CA HIS A 119 12.13 -10.55 -30.69
C HIS A 119 13.40 -10.79 -31.49
N ASN A 120 13.72 -12.06 -31.70
CA ASN A 120 14.76 -12.50 -32.60
C ASN A 120 14.13 -13.39 -33.67
N PRO A 121 13.92 -12.86 -34.90
CA PRO A 121 13.21 -13.57 -35.96
C PRO A 121 13.96 -14.83 -36.41
N GLY A 122 15.30 -14.82 -36.39
CA GLY A 122 16.11 -15.96 -36.83
C GLY A 122 16.02 -17.18 -35.91
N LYS A 123 15.74 -16.98 -34.62
CA LYS A 123 15.65 -18.07 -33.63
C LYS A 123 14.21 -18.37 -33.18
N LYS A 124 13.20 -17.70 -33.73
CA LYS A 124 11.80 -17.73 -33.23
C LYS A 124 11.70 -17.58 -31.70
N THR A 125 12.50 -16.68 -31.14
CA THR A 125 12.51 -16.40 -29.69
C THR A 125 12.08 -14.97 -29.43
N PHE A 126 11.46 -14.74 -28.29
CA PHE A 126 11.17 -13.40 -27.80
C PHE A 126 11.40 -13.28 -26.30
N LEU A 127 11.67 -12.05 -25.88
CA LEU A 127 11.92 -11.64 -24.51
C LEU A 127 10.91 -10.55 -24.14
N LEU A 128 10.22 -10.76 -23.02
CA LEU A 128 9.42 -9.76 -22.34
C LEU A 128 10.15 -9.32 -21.07
N LEU A 129 10.25 -8.00 -20.86
CA LEU A 129 10.97 -7.42 -19.73
C LEU A 129 10.14 -6.33 -19.06
N SER A 130 10.00 -6.40 -17.73
CA SER A 130 9.42 -5.36 -16.88
C SER A 130 10.48 -4.89 -15.88
N GLY A 131 10.59 -3.57 -15.70
CA GLY A 131 11.48 -2.94 -14.73
C GLY A 131 10.97 -3.01 -13.29
N GLY A 132 10.03 -3.92 -12.98
CA GLY A 132 9.67 -4.26 -11.62
C GLY A 132 9.25 -3.09 -10.72
N LYS A 133 9.64 -3.19 -9.45
CA LYS A 133 9.26 -2.25 -8.38
C LYS A 133 9.98 -0.90 -8.50
N ASP A 134 11.25 -0.91 -8.89
CA ASP A 134 12.10 0.27 -8.99
C ASP A 134 11.88 1.05 -10.31
N ARG A 135 11.15 0.45 -11.25
CA ARG A 135 10.81 1.02 -12.57
C ARG A 135 12.05 1.27 -13.44
N GLN A 136 13.16 0.66 -13.09
CA GLN A 136 14.41 0.79 -13.82
C GLN A 136 14.73 -0.54 -14.46
N LEU A 137 15.18 -0.50 -15.71
CA LEU A 137 15.60 -1.69 -16.42
C LEU A 137 17.07 -1.95 -16.12
N HIS A 138 17.47 -3.22 -16.19
CA HIS A 138 18.80 -3.73 -15.89
C HIS A 138 19.16 -3.71 -14.40
N THR A 139 18.15 -3.85 -13.54
CA THR A 139 18.33 -3.99 -12.09
C THR A 139 18.00 -5.40 -11.62
N LYS A 140 18.21 -5.68 -10.33
CA LYS A 140 17.90 -7.00 -9.74
C LYS A 140 16.39 -7.26 -9.64
N ASP A 141 15.58 -6.22 -9.70
CA ASP A 141 14.12 -6.29 -9.56
C ASP A 141 13.42 -6.55 -10.91
N ASP A 142 14.20 -6.63 -12.01
CA ASP A 142 13.71 -6.92 -13.35
C ASP A 142 13.00 -8.27 -13.42
N LEU A 143 11.82 -8.25 -14.03
CA LEU A 143 11.05 -9.45 -14.36
C LEU A 143 11.18 -9.73 -15.85
N ALA A 144 11.94 -10.77 -16.18
CA ALA A 144 12.15 -11.23 -17.55
C ALA A 144 11.43 -12.56 -17.82
N GLN A 145 10.79 -12.67 -18.98
CA GLN A 145 10.27 -13.94 -19.50
C GLN A 145 10.77 -14.14 -20.94
N MET A 146 11.65 -15.11 -21.12
CA MET A 146 12.10 -15.56 -22.43
C MET A 146 11.24 -16.75 -22.87
N VAL A 147 10.75 -16.70 -24.10
CA VAL A 147 9.96 -17.78 -24.70
C VAL A 147 10.59 -18.16 -26.01
N GLN A 148 10.82 -19.46 -26.19
CA GLN A 148 11.25 -20.04 -27.45
C GLN A 148 10.06 -20.75 -28.05
N ILE A 149 9.70 -20.39 -29.28
CA ILE A 149 8.64 -21.08 -30.02
C ILE A 149 9.33 -22.23 -30.74
N GLU A 150 9.23 -23.43 -30.16
CA GLU A 150 9.60 -24.62 -30.90
C GLU A 150 8.69 -24.73 -32.12
N SER A 151 9.32 -24.83 -33.30
CA SER A 151 8.64 -25.19 -34.52
C SER A 151 8.11 -26.61 -34.34
N SER A 152 6.87 -26.75 -33.87
CA SER A 152 6.14 -28.00 -34.00
C SER A 152 5.81 -28.16 -35.49
N GLY A 153 6.80 -28.66 -36.22
CA GLY A 153 6.76 -28.93 -37.63
C GLY A 153 7.26 -30.35 -37.84
N GLU A 154 6.26 -31.22 -38.01
CA GLU A 154 6.23 -32.44 -38.83
C GLU A 154 7.18 -33.61 -38.50
#